data_AF-A0AAW0E929-F1
#
_entry.id   AF-A0AAW0E929-F1
#
_cell.length_a   1.000
_cell.length_b   1.000
_cell.length_c   1.000
_cell.angle_alpha   90.00
_cell.angle_beta   90.00
_cell.angle_gamma   90.00
#
_symmetry.space_group_name_H-M   'P 1'
#
loop_
_entity.id
_entity.type
_entity.pdbx_description
1 polymer ?
#
loop_
_entity_poly.entity_id
_entity_poly.type
_entity_poly.pdbx_seq_one_letter_code
_entity_poly.pdbx_strand_id
1 'polypeptide(L)'
;MTVKLDFRSSEGLKVIDSIVKKRIPQWKDGLKPHQREPIAEILDLMQVMYITGTGDGKSALFIVPILVHLEISQNTRKYPQFNVPIKKKPVGIVIAPTKGLANNIVKESAKFGIKAFAFTQQNISAAR
;
A
#
# COMPACT_ATOMS: atom_id res chain seq x y z
N MET A 1 -6.56 12.76 26.87
CA MET A 1 -6.00 13.03 25.53
C MET A 1 -5.60 11.70 24.91
N THR A 2 -6.19 11.30 23.79
CA THR A 2 -5.78 10.06 23.11
C THR A 2 -4.48 10.35 22.37
N VAL A 3 -3.38 9.71 22.79
CA VAL A 3 -2.09 9.83 22.11
C VAL A 3 -2.24 9.26 20.70
N LYS A 4 -1.89 10.06 19.70
CA LYS A 4 -1.85 9.65 18.30
C LYS A 4 -0.45 9.18 17.95
N LEU A 5 -0.37 8.14 17.12
CA LEU A 5 0.88 7.52 16.72
C LEU A 5 1.31 7.97 15.33
N ASP A 6 2.63 7.93 15.09
CA ASP A 6 3.21 7.96 13.75
C ASP A 6 3.37 6.53 13.24
N PHE A 7 3.22 6.31 11.93
CA PHE A 7 3.43 4.98 11.34
C PHE A 7 4.89 4.52 11.47
N ARG A 8 5.84 5.46 11.50
CA ARG A 8 7.27 5.17 11.71
C ARG A 8 7.64 4.81 13.15
N SER A 9 6.74 5.01 14.12
CA SER A 9 6.98 4.55 15.50
C SER A 9 7.06 3.03 15.60
N SER A 10 7.65 2.50 16.67
CA SER A 10 7.71 1.05 16.93
C SER A 10 6.33 0.39 16.91
N GLU A 11 5.32 1.07 17.48
CA GLU A 11 3.94 0.62 17.53
C GLU A 11 3.29 0.72 16.15
N GLY A 12 3.55 1.79 15.40
CA GLY A 12 3.09 1.98 14.04
C GLY A 12 3.58 0.88 13.09
N LEU A 13 4.86 0.53 13.16
CA LEU A 13 5.45 -0.57 12.38
C LEU A 13 4.82 -1.92 12.72
N LYS A 14 4.57 -2.20 14.00
CA LYS A 14 3.86 -3.42 14.43
C LYS A 14 2.44 -3.48 13.87
N VAL A 15 1.75 -2.33 13.80
CA VAL A 15 0.42 -2.26 13.17
C VAL A 15 0.50 -2.56 11.68
N ILE A 16 1.47 -1.99 10.95
CA ILE A 16 1.68 -2.28 9.53
C ILE A 16 1.93 -3.78 9.32
N ASP A 17 2.84 -4.39 10.09
CA ASP A 17 3.17 -5.81 9.96
C ASP A 17 1.95 -6.71 10.23
N SER A 18 1.16 -6.38 11.26
CA SER A 18 -0.09 -7.08 11.59
C SER A 18 -1.12 -7.00 10.45
N ILE A 19 -1.29 -5.82 9.87
CA ILE A 19 -2.21 -5.62 8.74
C ILE A 19 -1.71 -6.39 7.51
N VAL A 20 -0.42 -6.35 7.21
CA VAL A 20 0.15 -7.09 6.07
C VAL A 20 -0.10 -8.59 6.22
N LYS A 21 0.19 -9.17 7.40
CA LYS A 21 -0.09 -10.59 7.66
C LYS A 21 -1.57 -10.94 7.48
N LYS A 22 -2.47 -10.05 7.89
CA LYS A 22 -3.92 -10.25 7.78
C LYS A 22 -4.44 -10.11 6.34
N ARG A 23 -3.99 -9.07 5.62
CA ARG A 23 -4.51 -8.70 4.29
C ARG A 23 -3.80 -9.42 3.15
N ILE A 24 -2.61 -9.93 3.39
CA ILE A 24 -1.76 -10.58 2.41
C ILE A 24 -1.24 -11.92 2.97
N PRO A 25 -2.13 -12.91 3.23
CA PRO A 25 -1.72 -14.20 3.81
C PRO A 25 -0.76 -14.99 2.91
N GLN A 26 -0.68 -14.68 1.62
CA GLN A 26 0.30 -15.26 0.70
C GLN A 26 1.74 -14.82 0.95
N TRP A 27 1.98 -13.73 1.72
CA TRP A 27 3.32 -13.31 2.14
C TRP A 27 3.62 -13.92 3.52
N LYS A 28 4.11 -15.17 3.51
CA LYS A 28 4.36 -15.96 4.73
C LYS A 28 5.24 -15.23 5.75
N ASP A 29 6.31 -14.61 5.27
CA ASP A 29 7.26 -13.87 6.10
C ASP A 29 6.88 -12.38 6.27
N GLY A 30 5.78 -11.95 5.66
CA GLY A 30 5.34 -10.56 5.66
C GLY A 30 6.17 -9.65 4.76
N LEU A 31 6.41 -8.42 5.23
CA LEU A 31 7.27 -7.44 4.55
C LEU A 31 8.73 -7.84 4.65
N LYS A 32 9.50 -7.60 3.59
CA LYS A 32 10.95 -7.63 3.68
C LYS A 32 11.44 -6.48 4.58
N PRO A 33 12.55 -6.63 5.32
CA PRO A 33 13.04 -5.61 6.25
C PRO A 33 13.18 -4.21 5.62
N HIS A 34 13.74 -4.14 4.41
CA HIS A 34 13.98 -2.90 3.65
C HIS A 34 12.73 -2.26 3.04
N GLN A 35 11.53 -2.84 3.24
CA GLN A 35 10.26 -2.26 2.78
C GLN A 35 9.52 -1.54 3.91
N ARG A 36 9.79 -1.90 5.18
CA ARG A 36 8.99 -1.47 6.33
C ARG A 36 9.04 0.04 6.55
N GLU A 37 10.25 0.58 6.65
CA GLU A 37 10.49 2.01 6.86
C GLU A 37 9.92 2.89 5.73
N PRO A 38 10.21 2.65 4.43
CA PRO A 38 9.65 3.49 3.37
C PRO A 38 8.13 3.39 3.24
N ILE A 39 7.52 2.25 3.58
CA ILE A 39 6.05 2.15 3.66
C ILE A 39 5.49 3.02 4.79
N ALA A 40 6.14 3.02 5.95
CA ALA A 40 5.75 3.85 7.08
C ALA A 40 5.91 5.35 6.77
N GLU A 41 6.99 5.74 6.09
CA GLU A 41 7.21 7.11 5.59
C GLU A 41 6.11 7.56 4.63
N ILE A 42 5.73 6.71 3.66
CA ILE A 42 4.63 7.02 2.72
C ILE A 42 3.31 7.19 3.47
N LEU A 43 3.04 6.34 4.46
CA LEU A 43 1.84 6.43 5.28
C LEU A 43 1.83 7.70 6.15
N ASP A 44 2.99 8.15 6.63
CA ASP A 44 3.19 9.42 7.31
C ASP A 44 3.23 10.64 6.34
N LEU A 45 2.82 10.44 5.08
CA LEU A 45 2.75 11.46 4.02
C LEU A 45 4.09 12.07 3.61
N MET A 46 5.20 11.36 3.85
CA MET A 46 6.53 11.76 3.42
C MET A 46 6.79 11.37 1.97
N GLN A 47 7.68 12.13 1.31
CA GLN A 47 8.15 11.82 -0.04
C GLN A 47 9.36 10.88 0.04
N VAL A 48 9.31 9.76 -0.69
CA VAL A 48 10.32 8.69 -0.62
C VAL A 48 10.90 8.43 -2.00
N MET A 49 12.23 8.46 -2.11
CA MET A 49 12.97 7.91 -3.24
C MET A 49 13.48 6.51 -2.88
N TYR A 50 12.97 5.49 -3.56
CA TYR A 50 13.30 4.10 -3.25
C TYR A 50 14.09 3.43 -4.37
N ILE A 51 15.33 3.07 -4.09
CA ILE A 51 16.24 2.42 -5.06
C ILE A 51 16.49 0.98 -4.60
N THR A 52 16.06 0.02 -5.41
CA THR A 52 16.38 -1.39 -5.19
C THR A 52 16.35 -2.17 -6.51
N GLY A 53 16.93 -3.37 -6.51
CA GLY A 53 16.95 -4.32 -7.60
C GLY A 53 15.56 -4.69 -8.15
N THR A 54 15.53 -5.14 -9.39
CA THR A 54 14.31 -5.69 -10.02
C THR A 54 13.92 -6.99 -9.32
N GLY A 55 12.62 -7.20 -9.13
CA GLY A 55 12.10 -8.36 -8.38
C GLY A 55 12.15 -8.18 -6.86
N ASP A 56 12.76 -7.11 -6.35
CA ASP A 56 12.94 -6.96 -4.90
C ASP A 56 11.67 -6.50 -4.14
N GLY A 57 10.56 -6.33 -4.85
CA GLY A 57 9.25 -6.07 -4.25
C GLY A 57 8.90 -4.59 -4.12
N LYS A 58 9.41 -3.72 -5.01
CA LYS A 58 9.08 -2.29 -5.05
C LYS A 58 7.58 -1.99 -5.03
N SER A 59 6.76 -2.84 -5.66
CA SER A 59 5.31 -2.64 -5.72
C SER A 59 4.62 -2.64 -4.35
N ALA A 60 5.24 -3.23 -3.32
CA ALA A 60 4.73 -3.18 -1.96
C ALA A 60 4.53 -1.73 -1.46
N LEU A 61 5.41 -0.81 -1.89
CA LEU A 61 5.40 0.59 -1.43
C LEU A 61 4.14 1.36 -1.83
N PHE A 62 3.45 0.97 -2.90
CA PHE A 62 2.17 1.59 -3.29
C PHE A 62 0.95 0.69 -3.06
N ILE A 63 1.13 -0.63 -2.90
CA ILE A 63 0.05 -1.57 -2.58
C ILE A 63 -0.29 -1.54 -1.09
N VAL A 64 0.72 -1.63 -0.22
CA VAL A 64 0.53 -1.78 1.23
C VAL A 64 -0.14 -0.55 1.85
N PRO A 65 0.22 0.70 1.51
CA PRO A 65 -0.47 1.87 2.08
C PRO A 65 -1.98 1.89 1.81
N ILE A 66 -2.41 1.42 0.63
CA ILE A 66 -3.84 1.29 0.29
C ILE A 66 -4.52 0.30 1.25
N LEU A 67 -3.90 -0.86 1.47
CA LEU A 67 -4.44 -1.91 2.33
C LEU A 67 -4.46 -1.49 3.81
N VAL A 68 -3.45 -0.75 4.27
CA VAL A 68 -3.38 -0.21 5.63
C VAL A 68 -4.51 0.78 5.90
N HIS A 69 -4.71 1.75 5.01
CA HIS A 69 -5.84 2.67 5.12
C HIS A 69 -7.19 1.94 5.10
N LEU A 70 -7.35 0.97 4.20
CA LEU A 70 -8.58 0.21 4.08
C LEU A 70 -8.89 -0.58 5.36
N GLU A 71 -7.92 -1.31 5.90
CA GLU A 71 -8.08 -2.14 7.10
C GLU A 71 -8.40 -1.29 8.34
N ILE A 72 -7.65 -0.21 8.57
CA ILE A 72 -7.89 0.69 9.71
C ILE A 72 -9.25 1.37 9.59
N SER A 73 -9.62 1.83 8.38
CA SER A 73 -10.90 2.52 8.17
C SER A 73 -12.12 1.62 8.39
N GLN A 74 -11.99 0.32 8.15
CA GLN A 74 -13.04 -0.69 8.36
C GLN A 74 -13.10 -1.18 9.81
N ASN A 75 -12.03 -1.00 10.59
CA ASN A 75 -11.88 -1.55 11.93
C ASN A 75 -11.36 -0.51 12.94
N THR A 76 -11.90 0.71 12.91
CA THR A 76 -11.37 1.87 13.66
C THR A 76 -11.19 1.64 15.16
N ARG A 77 -12.00 0.78 15.78
CA ARG A 77 -11.90 0.46 17.22
C ARG A 77 -10.76 -0.50 17.56
N LYS A 78 -10.21 -1.23 16.57
CA LYS A 78 -9.14 -2.23 16.77
C LYS A 78 -7.74 -1.67 16.61
N TYR A 79 -7.61 -0.44 16.10
CA TYR A 79 -6.34 0.19 15.78
C TYR A 79 -6.19 1.52 16.53
N PRO A 80 -4.95 1.92 16.85
CA PRO A 80 -4.68 3.22 17.44
C PRO A 80 -5.06 4.34 16.48
N GLN A 81 -5.20 5.55 17.02
CA GLN A 81 -5.32 6.74 16.19
C GLN A 81 -3.93 7.15 15.69
N PHE A 82 -3.87 7.63 14.46
CA PHE A 82 -2.64 8.10 13.82
C PHE A 82 -2.64 9.62 13.66
N ASN A 83 -1.46 10.22 13.61
CA ASN A 83 -1.30 11.67 13.38
C ASN A 83 -1.75 12.10 11.98
N VAL A 84 -1.75 11.17 11.03
CA VAL A 84 -2.23 11.37 9.66
C VAL A 84 -3.69 10.91 9.47
N PRO A 85 -4.44 11.53 8.54
CA PRO A 85 -5.82 11.15 8.28
C PRO A 85 -5.92 9.78 7.58
N ILE A 86 -6.66 8.85 8.18
CA ILE A 86 -6.95 7.55 7.58
C ILE A 86 -8.01 7.68 6.47
N LYS A 87 -7.66 7.28 5.25
CA LYS A 87 -8.56 7.35 4.09
C LYS A 87 -9.55 6.17 4.10
N LYS A 88 -10.86 6.46 4.05
CA LYS A 88 -11.93 5.44 3.93
C LYS A 88 -11.99 4.79 2.53
N LYS A 89 -11.57 5.52 1.50
CA LYS A 89 -11.51 5.08 0.11
C LYS A 89 -10.12 5.41 -0.45
N PRO A 90 -9.07 4.69 -0.02
CA PRO A 90 -7.71 4.97 -0.46
C PRO A 90 -7.57 4.68 -1.97
N VAL A 91 -6.92 5.59 -2.69
CA VAL A 91 -6.62 5.47 -4.12
C VAL A 91 -5.15 5.80 -4.31
N GLY A 92 -4.42 4.93 -5.01
CA GLY A 92 -3.06 5.19 -5.47
C GLY A 92 -3.04 5.44 -6.97
N ILE A 93 -2.23 6.41 -7.40
CA ILE A 93 -1.97 6.68 -8.82
C ILE A 93 -0.54 6.22 -9.10
N VAL A 94 -0.38 5.28 -10.03
CA VAL A 94 0.92 4.78 -10.45
C VAL A 94 1.15 5.19 -11.91
N ILE A 95 2.19 5.99 -12.13
CA ILE A 95 2.63 6.37 -13.46
C ILE A 95 3.68 5.35 -13.90
N ALA A 96 3.38 4.63 -14.99
CA ALA A 96 4.28 3.63 -15.55
C ALA A 96 4.58 3.97 -17.02
N PRO A 97 5.83 3.80 -17.48
CA PRO A 97 6.22 4.19 -18.83
C PRO A 97 5.65 3.29 -19.92
N THR A 98 5.28 2.04 -19.61
CA THR A 98 4.79 1.09 -20.60
C THR A 98 3.41 0.55 -20.24
N LYS A 99 2.56 0.38 -21.27
CA LYS A 99 1.24 -0.26 -21.11
C LYS A 99 1.33 -1.67 -20.54
N GLY A 100 2.38 -2.42 -20.90
CA GLY A 100 2.64 -3.77 -20.39
C GLY A 100 2.86 -3.76 -18.88
N LEU A 101 3.71 -2.85 -18.39
CA LEU A 101 3.94 -2.70 -16.95
C LEU A 101 2.68 -2.25 -16.21
N ALA A 102 1.95 -1.26 -16.73
CA ALA A 102 0.69 -0.81 -16.13
C ALA A 102 -0.34 -1.95 -16.01
N ASN A 103 -0.52 -2.74 -17.07
CA ASN A 103 -1.42 -3.89 -17.06
C ASN A 103 -0.96 -4.99 -16.08
N ASN A 104 0.35 -5.22 -15.98
CA ASN A 104 0.90 -6.17 -14.99
C ASN A 104 0.62 -5.70 -13.56
N ILE A 105 0.77 -4.41 -13.26
CA ILE A 105 0.44 -3.85 -11.94
C ILE A 105 -1.04 -4.06 -11.61
N VAL A 106 -1.95 -3.86 -12.57
CA VAL A 106 -3.39 -4.13 -12.38
C VAL A 106 -3.64 -5.60 -12.05
N LYS A 107 -3.06 -6.51 -12.84
CA LYS A 107 -3.20 -7.96 -12.63
C LYS A 107 -2.68 -8.41 -11.27
N GLU A 108 -1.52 -7.91 -10.84
CA GLU A 108 -0.95 -8.23 -9.53
C GLU A 108 -1.77 -7.61 -8.39
N SER A 109 -2.26 -6.38 -8.54
CA SER A 109 -3.08 -5.71 -7.53
C SER A 109 -4.39 -6.47 -7.23
N ALA A 110 -4.99 -7.08 -8.25
CA ALA A 110 -6.20 -7.89 -8.10
C ALA A 110 -6.02 -9.07 -7.12
N LYS A 111 -4.80 -9.64 -7.03
CA LYS A 111 -4.48 -10.73 -6.08
C LYS A 111 -4.59 -10.31 -4.62
N PHE A 112 -4.59 -9.00 -4.34
CA PHE A 112 -4.74 -8.43 -3.00
C PHE A 112 -6.13 -7.82 -2.78
N GLY A 113 -7.09 -8.09 -3.67
CA GLY A 113 -8.44 -7.54 -3.61
C GLY A 113 -8.53 -6.05 -3.93
N ILE A 114 -7.48 -5.46 -4.52
CA ILE A 114 -7.48 -4.06 -4.94
C ILE A 114 -8.08 -3.96 -6.33
N LYS A 115 -9.12 -3.14 -6.47
CA LYS A 115 -9.67 -2.75 -7.78
C LYS A 115 -8.72 -1.73 -8.41
N ALA A 116 -8.20 -2.05 -9.58
CA ALA A 116 -7.26 -1.19 -10.31
C ALA A 116 -7.64 -1.16 -11.81
N PHE A 117 -7.24 -0.08 -12.48
CA PHE A 117 -7.42 0.09 -13.93
C PHE A 117 -6.18 0.75 -14.51
N ALA A 118 -5.70 0.23 -15.64
CA ALA A 118 -4.58 0.81 -16.37
C ALA A 118 -5.12 1.75 -17.44
N PHE A 119 -4.96 3.05 -17.20
CA PHE A 119 -5.47 4.10 -18.09
C PHE A 119 -4.58 4.24 -19.34
N THR A 120 -4.87 3.42 -20.34
CA THR A 120 -4.17 3.40 -21.63
C THR A 120 -5.20 3.55 -22.76
N GLN A 121 -4.78 4.09 -23.91
CA GLN A 121 -5.68 4.22 -25.07
C GLN A 121 -6.40 2.91 -25.39
N GLN A 122 -5.65 1.79 -25.42
CA GLN A 122 -6.19 0.46 -25.70
C GLN A 122 -7.27 0.04 -24.70
N ASN A 123 -7.01 0.18 -23.39
CA ASN A 123 -7.96 -0.25 -22.36
C ASN A 123 -9.19 0.66 -22.30
N ILE A 124 -9.03 1.96 -22.56
CA ILE A 124 -10.15 2.90 -22.62
C ILE A 124 -11.05 2.59 -23.80
N SER A 125 -10.47 2.35 -24.99
CA SER A 125 -11.23 2.00 -26.18
C SER A 125 -11.99 0.68 -26.02
N ALA A 126 -11.42 -0.31 -25.30
CA ALA A 126 -12.07 -1.59 -25.04
C ALA A 126 -13.16 -1.53 -23.95
N ALA A 127 -13.19 -0.49 -23.13
CA ALA A 127 -14.16 -0.29 -22.05
C ALA A 127 -15.34 0.61 -22.45
N ARG A 128 -15.32 1.15 -23.67
CA ARG A 128 -16.45 1.86 -24.30
C ARG A 128 -17.34 0.87 -25.01
#